data_AF-A0A9C7PT48-F1
#
_entry.id   AF-A0A9C7PT48-F1
#
_cell.length_a   1.000
_cell.length_b   1.000
_cell.length_c   1.000
_cell.angle_alpha   90.00
_cell.angle_beta   90.00
_cell.angle_gamma   90.00
#
_symmetry.space_group_name_H-M   'P 1'
#
loop_
_entity.id
_entity.type
_entity.pdbx_description
1 polymer ?
#
loop_
_entity_poly.entity_id
_entity_poly.type
_entity_poly.pdbx_seq_one_letter_code
_entity_poly.pdbx_strand_id
1 'polypeptide(L)'
;MSSSISAEQKVTLLRKYMKDLQLDAFIIPSEDAHQSEYVANCDQRRQFISDFTGSAGFAVVTQQEALLWTDGRYFLQAEKELDSKVWKLMRMLEDKSLEDWLVDCFIAESPQTVRNIGMDGRFISVASFKRLEKTLQDKGSSNASLVLLTIGEENLVDKVWGKDKPPIPKSLVFLHSEEYAGESVKSKLARVRESMAKNHCNLLIVSALDEVAWLFNLRGSDVEYNPVFLSYAIITDTQSLLFVDASRLEKEAQQSLNEQNIQTIPYENIFQVLQEKAKGCKVWLDKNKGNMALYQVCQNAPCEKIVEKPCPISWFKALKNEREVQGAKDAHIRDAAALITYFAWLEHQVVVEKQKPTECEAADVLDSLRSKQNLFVSLSFPTISSVGSNAAIIHYRPNPKDCKRVDNQHIYLCDSGGQYRDGTTDVTRTLHFGIPSQREKECYTRVLKSHIQMDTAIFPKGTSGLALDCLTRAPLWKVGLDYRHGTGHGVGSFLNVHEGPQSISFRPSASEVALEPNMLVTDEPGYYEDGAFGIRIENVLLIKSVETPNQFGGKPYYGFEHITFVPMESRLIDLNLLTDEELTWINRYHEECWSKVSPYLKDEKAFKWLQERTRPLNK
;
A
#
# COMPACT_ATOMS: atom_id res chain seq x y z
N MET A 1 -18.47 5.47 10.02
CA MET A 1 -19.77 5.65 10.72
C MET A 1 -19.55 5.33 12.18
N SER A 2 -20.02 6.17 13.13
CA SER A 2 -19.85 5.86 14.55
C SER A 2 -20.81 4.73 14.94
N SER A 3 -20.25 3.62 15.41
CA SER A 3 -20.99 2.54 16.07
C SER A 3 -21.91 3.09 17.16
N SER A 4 -23.12 2.53 17.27
CA SER A 4 -24.09 2.89 18.32
C SER A 4 -23.65 2.48 19.74
N ILE A 5 -22.60 1.65 19.84
CA ILE A 5 -22.02 1.14 21.08
C ILE A 5 -20.60 1.68 21.31
N SER A 6 -20.22 1.92 22.57
CA SER A 6 -18.91 2.44 22.97
C SER A 6 -17.78 1.41 22.79
N ALA A 7 -16.52 1.85 22.75
CA ALA A 7 -15.35 0.96 22.69
C ALA A 7 -15.36 -0.09 23.83
N GLU A 8 -15.73 0.32 25.05
CA GLU A 8 -15.86 -0.59 26.20
C GLU A 8 -16.96 -1.66 26.00
N GLN A 9 -18.12 -1.26 25.44
CA GLN A 9 -19.22 -2.18 25.15
C GLN A 9 -18.82 -3.20 24.07
N LYS A 10 -18.12 -2.75 23.01
CA LYS A 10 -17.61 -3.63 21.95
C LYS A 10 -16.68 -4.70 22.51
N VAL A 11 -15.70 -4.30 23.33
CA VAL A 11 -14.73 -5.24 23.94
C VAL A 11 -15.42 -6.18 24.94
N THR A 12 -16.38 -5.68 25.74
CA THR A 12 -17.16 -6.52 26.67
C THR A 12 -17.96 -7.60 25.93
N LEU A 13 -18.63 -7.24 24.83
CA LEU A 13 -19.37 -8.21 24.02
C LEU A 13 -18.44 -9.24 23.37
N LEU A 14 -17.28 -8.82 22.87
CA LEU A 14 -16.29 -9.73 22.31
C LEU A 14 -15.81 -10.75 23.36
N ARG A 15 -15.47 -10.30 24.58
CA ARG A 15 -15.06 -11.16 25.69
C ARG A 15 -16.11 -12.22 26.06
N LYS A 16 -17.40 -11.87 25.97
CA LYS A 16 -18.50 -12.83 26.16
C LYS A 16 -18.43 -13.96 25.14
N TYR A 17 -18.33 -13.63 23.84
CA TYR A 17 -18.23 -14.65 22.79
C TYR A 17 -16.94 -15.47 22.88
N MET A 18 -15.83 -14.84 23.28
CA MET A 18 -14.57 -15.55 23.56
C MET A 18 -14.76 -16.59 24.67
N LYS A 19 -15.43 -16.23 25.76
CA LYS A 19 -15.69 -17.13 26.89
C LYS A 19 -16.56 -18.33 26.48
N ASP A 20 -17.56 -18.12 25.62
CA ASP A 20 -18.40 -19.19 25.08
C ASP A 20 -17.59 -20.22 24.26
N LEU A 21 -16.48 -19.80 23.65
CA LEU A 21 -15.54 -20.64 22.89
C LEU A 21 -14.29 -21.04 23.69
N GLN A 22 -14.26 -20.76 25.00
CA GLN A 22 -13.11 -21.02 25.88
C GLN A 22 -11.79 -20.40 25.40
N LEU A 23 -11.88 -19.20 24.81
CA LEU A 23 -10.75 -18.41 24.34
C LEU A 23 -10.28 -17.42 25.41
N ASP A 24 -8.97 -17.37 25.63
CA ASP A 24 -8.34 -16.45 26.58
C ASP A 24 -7.88 -15.16 25.91
N ALA A 25 -7.51 -15.26 24.62
CA ALA A 25 -7.17 -14.13 23.77
C ALA A 25 -7.80 -14.30 22.37
N PHE A 26 -8.09 -13.18 21.70
CA PHE A 26 -8.53 -13.17 20.31
C PHE A 26 -7.74 -12.14 19.50
N ILE A 27 -7.13 -12.59 18.39
CA ILE A 27 -6.34 -11.75 17.50
C ILE A 27 -7.22 -11.29 16.34
N ILE A 28 -7.18 -9.98 16.07
CA ILE A 28 -7.98 -9.30 15.04
C ILE A 28 -7.03 -8.55 14.11
N PRO A 29 -6.60 -9.17 13.00
CA PRO A 29 -5.78 -8.52 11.98
C PRO A 29 -6.51 -7.35 11.30
N SER A 30 -5.76 -6.52 10.58
CA SER A 30 -6.35 -5.47 9.73
C SER A 30 -6.80 -6.01 8.38
N GLU A 31 -6.14 -7.07 7.94
CA GLU A 31 -6.26 -7.68 6.63
C GLU A 31 -7.60 -8.39 6.43
N ASP A 32 -8.05 -8.43 5.18
CA ASP A 32 -9.22 -9.19 4.75
C ASP A 32 -8.83 -10.63 4.32
N ALA A 33 -9.77 -11.33 3.69
CA ALA A 33 -9.56 -12.72 3.26
C ALA A 33 -8.48 -12.88 2.16
N HIS A 34 -8.06 -11.76 1.57
CA HIS A 34 -7.15 -11.66 0.43
C HIS A 34 -5.83 -10.99 0.79
N GLN A 35 -5.62 -10.71 2.09
CA GLN A 35 -4.43 -10.03 2.60
C GLN A 35 -4.23 -8.65 1.92
N SER A 36 -5.34 -7.94 1.70
CA SER A 36 -5.35 -6.57 1.20
C SER A 36 -4.85 -5.58 2.27
N GLU A 37 -4.13 -4.53 1.85
CA GLU A 37 -3.68 -3.46 2.76
C GLU A 37 -4.84 -2.53 3.13
N TYR A 38 -5.55 -2.03 2.12
CA TYR A 38 -6.85 -1.41 2.31
C TYR A 38 -7.92 -2.49 2.17
N VAL A 39 -8.90 -2.48 3.07
CA VAL A 39 -9.96 -3.48 3.08
C VAL A 39 -11.31 -2.83 2.82
N ALA A 40 -12.23 -3.59 2.24
CA ALA A 40 -13.62 -3.17 2.08
C ALA A 40 -14.24 -2.79 3.43
N ASN A 41 -15.22 -1.89 3.43
CA ASN A 41 -15.87 -1.41 4.66
C ASN A 41 -16.43 -2.54 5.54
N CYS A 42 -16.86 -3.67 4.94
CA CYS A 42 -17.36 -4.84 5.66
C CYS A 42 -16.27 -5.65 6.37
N ASP A 43 -15.00 -5.45 6.01
CA ASP A 43 -13.85 -6.18 6.55
C ASP A 43 -12.99 -5.32 7.50
N GLN A 44 -13.36 -4.05 7.74
CA GLN A 44 -12.74 -3.13 8.69
C GLN A 44 -12.98 -3.51 10.18
N ARG A 45 -12.81 -4.79 10.54
CA ARG A 45 -13.10 -5.35 11.87
C ARG A 45 -12.25 -4.74 12.96
N ARG A 46 -10.95 -4.57 12.72
CA ARG A 46 -10.03 -3.94 13.66
C ARG A 46 -10.41 -2.47 13.90
N GLN A 47 -10.72 -1.73 12.84
CA GLN A 47 -11.22 -0.36 12.98
C GLN A 47 -12.55 -0.30 13.73
N PHE A 48 -13.50 -1.20 13.44
CA PHE A 48 -14.76 -1.25 14.17
C PHE A 48 -14.55 -1.51 15.66
N ILE A 49 -13.74 -2.50 16.04
CA ILE A 49 -13.57 -2.89 17.45
C ILE A 49 -12.78 -1.84 18.26
N SER A 50 -11.78 -1.18 17.66
CA SER A 50 -10.88 -0.27 18.37
C SER A 50 -11.09 1.22 18.09
N ASP A 51 -11.89 1.57 17.09
CA ASP A 51 -12.06 2.93 16.55
C ASP A 51 -10.79 3.53 15.89
N PHE A 52 -9.69 2.78 15.83
CA PHE A 52 -8.45 3.19 15.14
C PHE A 52 -8.54 2.95 13.61
N THR A 53 -8.31 3.99 12.82
CA THR A 53 -8.59 4.05 11.37
C THR A 53 -7.36 3.95 10.47
N GLY A 54 -6.14 3.80 11.02
CA GLY A 54 -4.92 3.63 10.21
C GLY A 54 -4.96 2.35 9.34
N SER A 55 -4.16 2.23 8.28
CA SER A 55 -4.23 1.05 7.40
C SER A 55 -3.59 -0.21 7.99
N ALA A 56 -2.61 -0.07 8.89
CA ALA A 56 -1.82 -1.20 9.37
C ALA A 56 -1.91 -1.42 10.88
N GLY A 57 -1.85 -2.69 11.28
CA GLY A 57 -1.82 -3.10 12.68
C GLY A 57 -2.66 -4.34 12.96
N PHE A 58 -2.74 -4.73 14.22
CA PHE A 58 -3.66 -5.76 14.69
C PHE A 58 -4.07 -5.46 16.13
N ALA A 59 -5.28 -5.87 16.47
CA ALA A 59 -5.81 -5.81 17.82
C ALA A 59 -5.73 -7.18 18.49
N VAL A 60 -5.46 -7.19 19.79
CA VAL A 60 -5.55 -8.38 20.64
C VAL A 60 -6.45 -8.04 21.82
N VAL A 61 -7.49 -8.84 22.02
CA VAL A 61 -8.36 -8.72 23.20
C VAL A 61 -8.16 -9.95 24.06
N THR A 62 -7.86 -9.76 25.34
CA THR A 62 -7.89 -10.81 26.36
C THR A 62 -9.10 -10.64 27.25
N GLN A 63 -9.26 -11.53 28.23
CA GLN A 63 -10.29 -11.39 29.26
C GLN A 63 -10.10 -10.14 30.15
N GLN A 64 -8.90 -9.53 30.18
CA GLN A 64 -8.58 -8.40 31.05
C GLN A 64 -8.11 -7.15 30.30
N GLU A 65 -7.38 -7.30 29.19
CA GLU A 65 -6.77 -6.19 28.45
C GLU A 65 -7.26 -6.14 27.00
N ALA A 66 -7.06 -5.00 26.35
CA ALA A 66 -7.19 -4.84 24.91
C ALA A 66 -5.98 -4.02 24.42
N LEU A 67 -5.25 -4.57 23.45
CA LEU A 67 -3.98 -4.03 22.97
C LEU A 67 -4.04 -3.86 21.45
N LEU A 68 -3.40 -2.80 20.94
CA LEU A 68 -3.31 -2.55 19.50
C LEU A 68 -1.87 -2.29 19.10
N TRP A 69 -1.33 -3.12 18.21
CA TRP A 69 -0.02 -2.89 17.59
C TRP A 69 -0.19 -2.15 16.27
N THR A 70 0.62 -1.13 16.03
CA THR A 70 0.76 -0.47 14.72
C THR A 70 2.19 0.02 14.51
N ASP A 71 2.53 0.42 13.30
CA ASP A 71 3.87 0.90 12.95
C ASP A 71 4.01 2.43 13.09
N GLY A 72 5.25 2.91 12.93
CA GLY A 72 5.63 4.31 13.19
C GLY A 72 4.86 5.36 12.38
N ARG A 73 4.19 4.97 11.28
CA ARG A 73 3.32 5.86 10.50
C ARG A 73 2.10 6.33 11.29
N TYR A 74 1.68 5.53 12.29
CA TYR A 74 0.37 5.68 12.93
C TYR A 74 0.42 5.92 14.44
N PHE A 75 1.60 6.08 15.06
CA PHE A 75 1.70 6.28 16.50
C PHE A 75 0.86 7.48 17.00
N LEU A 76 1.06 8.65 16.39
CA LEU A 76 0.33 9.87 16.76
C LEU A 76 -1.17 9.77 16.46
N GLN A 77 -1.55 9.01 15.43
CA GLN A 77 -2.96 8.77 15.10
C GLN A 77 -3.62 7.85 16.14
N ALA A 78 -2.96 6.74 16.49
CA ALA A 78 -3.48 5.79 17.45
C ALA A 78 -3.65 6.40 18.85
N GLU A 79 -2.73 7.27 19.28
CA GLU A 79 -2.87 8.01 20.56
C GLU A 79 -4.07 8.96 20.60
N LYS A 80 -4.49 9.48 19.44
CA LYS A 80 -5.65 10.37 19.33
C LYS A 80 -6.96 9.61 19.21
N GLU A 81 -6.97 8.49 18.49
CA GLU A 81 -8.19 7.75 18.15
C GLU A 81 -8.58 6.71 19.20
N LEU A 82 -7.61 6.09 19.88
CA LEU A 82 -7.88 5.04 20.86
C LEU A 82 -8.40 5.62 22.19
N ASP A 83 -9.46 5.03 22.73
CA ASP A 83 -9.85 5.26 24.12
C ASP A 83 -8.83 4.60 25.04
N SER A 84 -7.96 5.42 25.64
CA SER A 84 -6.87 4.98 26.52
C SER A 84 -7.33 4.29 27.81
N LYS A 85 -8.62 4.35 28.15
CA LYS A 85 -9.20 3.55 29.25
C LYS A 85 -9.47 2.11 28.85
N VAL A 86 -9.61 1.84 27.56
CA VAL A 86 -9.95 0.52 27.01
C VAL A 86 -8.75 -0.11 26.31
N TRP A 87 -8.05 0.65 25.49
CA TRP A 87 -6.99 0.17 24.61
C TRP A 87 -5.61 0.66 25.03
N LYS A 88 -4.65 -0.26 25.02
CA LYS A 88 -3.22 0.04 25.14
C LYS A 88 -2.56 0.00 23.76
N LEU A 89 -1.98 1.13 23.35
CA LEU A 89 -1.13 1.19 22.16
C LEU A 89 0.18 0.44 22.41
N MET A 90 0.59 -0.36 21.44
CA MET A 90 1.87 -1.08 21.39
C MET A 90 2.62 -0.65 20.12
N ARG A 91 3.73 0.07 20.28
CA ARG A 91 4.50 0.69 19.20
C ARG A 91 5.44 -0.34 18.58
N MET A 92 5.17 -0.81 17.36
CA MET A 92 6.04 -1.80 16.70
C MET A 92 7.49 -1.28 16.60
N LEU A 93 8.46 -2.17 16.85
CA LEU A 93 9.90 -1.88 16.90
C LEU A 93 10.39 -1.06 18.11
N GLU A 94 9.48 -0.46 18.90
CA GLU A 94 9.82 0.22 20.16
C GLU A 94 9.38 -0.62 21.38
N ASP A 95 8.20 -1.23 21.30
CA ASP A 95 7.63 -2.13 22.30
C ASP A 95 7.82 -3.62 21.92
N LYS A 96 7.45 -4.50 22.85
CA LYS A 96 7.47 -5.96 22.63
C LYS A 96 6.64 -6.35 21.40
N SER A 97 7.19 -7.28 20.61
CA SER A 97 6.45 -7.92 19.53
C SER A 97 5.23 -8.69 20.07
N LEU A 98 4.26 -8.99 19.21
CA LEU A 98 3.12 -9.85 19.58
C LEU A 98 3.61 -11.19 20.10
N GLU A 99 4.58 -11.78 19.41
CA GLU A 99 5.12 -13.08 19.73
C GLU A 99 5.82 -13.07 21.11
N ASP A 100 6.61 -12.04 21.41
CA ASP A 100 7.24 -11.88 22.72
C ASP A 100 6.22 -11.60 23.83
N TRP A 101 5.24 -10.74 23.56
CA TRP A 101 4.18 -10.40 24.52
C TRP A 101 3.32 -11.61 24.86
N LEU A 102 2.96 -12.40 23.84
CA LEU A 102 2.21 -13.64 24.02
C LEU A 102 3.02 -14.60 24.90
N VAL A 103 4.29 -14.84 24.57
CA VAL A 103 5.17 -15.73 25.35
C VAL A 103 5.23 -15.33 26.83
N ASP A 104 5.34 -14.04 27.13
CA ASP A 104 5.31 -13.56 28.51
C ASP A 104 4.00 -13.89 29.23
N CYS A 105 2.87 -13.82 28.52
CA CYS A 105 1.55 -14.18 29.05
C CYS A 105 1.42 -15.70 29.33
N PHE A 106 2.21 -16.56 28.67
CA PHE A 106 2.18 -18.02 28.85
C PHE A 106 3.20 -18.55 29.86
N ILE A 107 4.37 -17.92 29.99
CA ILE A 107 5.45 -18.41 30.85
C ILE A 107 5.30 -17.90 32.29
N ALA A 108 4.72 -16.73 32.51
CA ALA A 108 4.45 -16.27 33.86
C ALA A 108 3.33 -17.12 34.48
N GLU A 109 3.55 -17.68 35.67
CA GLU A 109 2.50 -18.18 36.58
C GLU A 109 1.61 -17.02 37.08
N SER A 110 1.19 -16.15 36.17
CA SER A 110 0.21 -15.11 36.40
C SER A 110 -1.17 -15.75 36.47
N PRO A 111 -2.08 -15.28 37.35
CA PRO A 111 -3.47 -15.75 37.42
C PRO A 111 -4.28 -15.55 36.13
N GLN A 112 -3.68 -14.95 35.09
CA GLN A 112 -4.22 -14.73 33.74
C GLN A 112 -3.51 -15.61 32.70
N THR A 113 -3.36 -16.91 32.97
CA THR A 113 -2.71 -17.82 32.00
C THR A 113 -3.57 -17.86 30.73
N VAL A 114 -3.18 -17.09 29.71
CA VAL A 114 -3.72 -17.27 28.36
C VAL A 114 -3.33 -18.70 27.97
N ARG A 115 -4.24 -19.48 27.38
CA ARG A 115 -3.94 -20.82 26.88
C ARG A 115 -4.47 -20.97 25.47
N ASN A 116 -5.70 -20.55 25.23
CA ASN A 116 -6.34 -20.64 23.93
C ASN A 116 -6.38 -19.27 23.25
N ILE A 117 -5.58 -19.10 22.21
CA ILE A 117 -5.53 -17.89 21.38
C ILE A 117 -6.40 -18.13 20.15
N GLY A 118 -7.56 -17.49 20.12
CA GLY A 118 -8.48 -17.56 19.00
C GLY A 118 -8.09 -16.62 17.86
N MET A 119 -8.33 -17.07 16.63
CA MET A 119 -8.26 -16.23 15.43
C MET A 119 -9.13 -16.81 14.32
N ASP A 120 -9.45 -16.00 13.33
CA ASP A 120 -10.18 -16.45 12.15
C ASP A 120 -9.20 -16.77 11.01
N GLY A 121 -9.14 -18.04 10.61
CA GLY A 121 -8.20 -18.51 9.60
C GLY A 121 -8.36 -17.86 8.23
N ARG A 122 -9.51 -17.23 7.96
CA ARG A 122 -9.74 -16.49 6.70
C ARG A 122 -8.94 -15.20 6.67
N PHE A 123 -8.65 -14.57 7.81
CA PHE A 123 -8.09 -13.22 7.89
C PHE A 123 -6.63 -13.17 8.36
N ILE A 124 -5.98 -14.33 8.48
CA ILE A 124 -4.55 -14.42 8.79
C ILE A 124 -3.82 -15.21 7.70
N SER A 125 -2.68 -14.67 7.25
CA SER A 125 -1.85 -15.35 6.26
C SER A 125 -1.17 -16.60 6.86
N VAL A 126 -0.88 -17.58 6.00
CA VAL A 126 -0.15 -18.80 6.40
C VAL A 126 1.20 -18.45 7.04
N ALA A 127 1.92 -17.48 6.49
CA ALA A 127 3.22 -17.04 7.00
C ALA A 127 3.12 -16.46 8.41
N SER A 128 2.14 -15.58 8.66
CA SER A 128 1.94 -14.98 9.99
C SER A 128 1.49 -16.01 11.01
N PHE A 129 0.56 -16.91 10.64
CA PHE A 129 0.11 -17.99 11.51
C PHE A 129 1.27 -18.90 11.92
N LYS A 130 2.05 -19.40 10.94
CA LYS A 130 3.18 -20.31 11.20
C LYS A 130 4.31 -19.66 11.99
N ARG A 131 4.56 -18.35 11.78
CA ARG A 131 5.55 -17.62 12.58
C ARG A 131 5.12 -17.61 14.05
N LEU A 132 3.87 -17.26 14.32
CA LEU A 132 3.32 -17.26 15.67
C LEU A 132 3.36 -18.66 16.30
N GLU A 133 2.89 -19.67 15.57
CA GLU A 133 2.91 -21.07 16.01
C GLU A 133 4.33 -21.52 16.38
N LYS A 134 5.29 -21.26 15.50
CA LYS A 134 6.70 -21.62 15.72
C LYS A 134 7.28 -20.91 16.94
N THR A 135 7.03 -19.61 17.11
CA THR A 135 7.58 -18.88 18.27
C THR A 135 7.02 -19.39 19.60
N LEU A 136 5.74 -19.75 19.65
CA LEU A 136 5.13 -20.35 20.85
C LEU A 136 5.72 -21.72 21.17
N GLN A 137 5.96 -22.54 20.14
CA GLN A 137 6.61 -23.85 20.28
C GLN A 137 8.07 -23.74 20.76
N ASP A 138 8.87 -22.90 20.09
CA ASP A 138 10.31 -22.75 20.36
C ASP A 138 10.58 -22.21 21.78
N LYS A 139 9.70 -21.33 22.30
CA LYS A 139 9.86 -20.73 23.63
C LYS A 139 9.19 -21.52 24.75
N GLY A 140 8.86 -22.79 24.52
CA GLY A 140 8.42 -23.72 25.57
C GLY A 140 7.03 -23.42 26.14
N SER A 141 6.19 -22.67 25.42
CA SER A 141 4.79 -22.42 25.80
C SER A 141 3.92 -23.62 25.44
N SER A 142 4.26 -24.81 25.96
CA SER A 142 3.61 -26.09 25.63
C SER A 142 2.12 -26.14 25.97
N ASN A 143 1.63 -25.20 26.79
CA ASN A 143 0.23 -25.05 27.16
C ASN A 143 -0.53 -24.04 26.28
N ALA A 144 0.14 -23.36 25.35
CA ALA A 144 -0.50 -22.43 24.41
C ALA A 144 -1.05 -23.20 23.19
N SER A 145 -2.29 -22.91 22.82
CA SER A 145 -2.98 -23.45 21.65
C SER A 145 -3.49 -22.32 20.78
N LEU A 146 -3.15 -22.37 19.49
CA LEU A 146 -3.77 -21.51 18.48
C LEU A 146 -5.07 -22.17 18.02
N VAL A 147 -6.20 -21.50 18.25
CA VAL A 147 -7.54 -21.99 17.91
C VAL A 147 -8.07 -21.20 16.73
N LEU A 148 -8.25 -21.89 15.60
CA LEU A 148 -8.87 -21.30 14.40
C LEU A 148 -10.38 -21.49 14.46
N LEU A 149 -11.13 -20.44 14.16
CA LEU A 149 -12.59 -20.55 13.97
C LEU A 149 -12.90 -21.51 12.81
N THR A 150 -13.99 -22.27 12.93
CA THR A 150 -14.36 -23.24 11.91
C THR A 150 -14.78 -22.53 10.63
N ILE A 151 -14.40 -23.06 9.46
CA ILE A 151 -14.82 -22.51 8.17
C ILE A 151 -16.36 -22.54 8.10
N GLY A 152 -16.95 -21.37 7.84
CA GLY A 152 -18.41 -21.19 7.80
C GLY A 152 -18.99 -20.60 9.09
N GLU A 153 -18.25 -20.60 10.20
CA GLU A 153 -18.66 -19.86 11.41
C GLU A 153 -18.51 -18.35 11.20
N GLU A 154 -19.41 -17.60 11.84
CA GLU A 154 -19.35 -16.14 11.84
C GLU A 154 -18.20 -15.64 12.73
N ASN A 155 -17.45 -14.66 12.22
CA ASN A 155 -16.36 -14.03 12.96
C ASN A 155 -16.87 -13.37 14.25
N LEU A 156 -16.10 -13.44 15.34
CA LEU A 156 -16.56 -12.90 16.64
C LEU A 156 -16.77 -11.39 16.62
N VAL A 157 -15.97 -10.65 15.84
CA VAL A 157 -16.17 -9.20 15.66
C VAL A 157 -17.45 -8.94 14.86
N ASP A 158 -17.76 -9.76 13.86
CA ASP A 158 -19.01 -9.65 13.10
C ASP A 158 -20.23 -9.86 14.00
N LYS A 159 -20.16 -10.79 14.98
CA LYS A 159 -21.22 -10.97 16.01
C LYS A 159 -21.38 -9.75 16.93
N VAL A 160 -20.32 -8.99 17.19
CA VAL A 160 -20.37 -7.73 17.95
C VAL A 160 -20.92 -6.60 17.09
N TRP A 161 -20.51 -6.55 15.81
CA TRP A 161 -20.95 -5.55 14.84
C TRP A 161 -22.43 -5.71 14.50
N GLY A 162 -22.90 -6.96 14.42
CA GLY A 162 -24.28 -7.32 14.19
C GLY A 162 -24.85 -6.69 12.93
N LYS A 163 -26.07 -6.14 13.05
CA LYS A 163 -26.81 -5.55 11.93
C LYS A 163 -26.19 -4.27 11.35
N ASP A 164 -25.28 -3.61 12.09
CA ASP A 164 -24.64 -2.36 11.66
C ASP A 164 -23.41 -2.63 10.77
N LYS A 165 -23.06 -3.91 10.55
CA LYS A 165 -21.97 -4.30 9.64
C LYS A 165 -22.29 -3.89 8.21
N PRO A 166 -21.39 -3.15 7.52
CA PRO A 166 -21.59 -2.81 6.12
C PRO A 166 -21.77 -4.06 5.24
N PRO A 167 -22.60 -3.99 4.19
CA PRO A 167 -22.76 -5.11 3.27
C PRO A 167 -21.47 -5.36 2.47
N ILE A 168 -21.32 -6.59 1.98
CA ILE A 168 -20.26 -6.94 1.02
C ILE A 168 -20.43 -6.06 -0.23
N PRO A 169 -19.36 -5.44 -0.75
CA PRO A 169 -19.41 -4.65 -1.97
C PRO A 169 -19.97 -5.43 -3.16
N LYS A 170 -20.75 -4.74 -4.00
CA LYS A 170 -21.35 -5.28 -5.23
C LYS A 170 -21.04 -4.40 -6.44
N SER A 171 -19.84 -3.82 -6.49
CA SER A 171 -19.43 -2.97 -7.60
C SER A 171 -19.38 -3.76 -8.91
N LEU A 172 -19.60 -3.11 -10.05
CA LEU A 172 -19.46 -3.79 -11.35
C LEU A 172 -17.99 -4.16 -11.61
N VAL A 173 -17.81 -5.31 -12.27
CA VAL A 173 -16.51 -5.81 -12.72
C VAL A 173 -16.43 -5.64 -14.23
N PHE A 174 -15.46 -4.86 -14.69
CA PHE A 174 -15.35 -4.44 -16.08
C PHE A 174 -14.04 -4.91 -16.72
N LEU A 175 -14.04 -4.96 -18.06
CA LEU A 175 -12.89 -5.38 -18.84
C LEU A 175 -11.83 -4.27 -18.89
N HIS A 176 -10.59 -4.64 -18.56
CA HIS A 176 -9.39 -3.85 -18.82
C HIS A 176 -8.77 -4.39 -20.12
N SER A 177 -9.12 -3.78 -21.25
CA SER A 177 -8.77 -4.30 -22.58
C SER A 177 -7.25 -4.41 -22.80
N GLU A 178 -6.85 -5.20 -23.80
CA GLU A 178 -5.44 -5.34 -24.20
C GLU A 178 -4.83 -4.02 -24.69
N GLU A 179 -5.65 -3.05 -25.10
CA GLU A 179 -5.19 -1.69 -25.38
C GLU A 179 -4.50 -1.07 -24.16
N TYR A 180 -4.90 -1.38 -22.94
CA TYR A 180 -4.24 -0.88 -21.73
C TYR A 180 -3.30 -1.93 -21.12
N ALA A 181 -3.74 -3.19 -21.07
CA ALA A 181 -2.95 -4.27 -20.46
C ALA A 181 -1.71 -4.67 -21.26
N GLY A 182 -1.68 -4.44 -22.57
CA GLY A 182 -0.57 -4.84 -23.46
C GLY A 182 -0.39 -6.34 -23.66
N GLU A 183 -1.15 -7.18 -22.97
CA GLU A 183 -1.03 -8.64 -23.02
C GLU A 183 -2.40 -9.32 -22.80
N SER A 184 -2.68 -10.34 -23.62
CA SER A 184 -3.90 -11.14 -23.53
C SER A 184 -3.94 -12.05 -22.30
N VAL A 185 -5.15 -12.34 -21.81
CA VAL A 185 -5.39 -13.32 -20.73
C VAL A 185 -4.84 -14.70 -21.09
N LYS A 186 -4.95 -15.10 -22.36
CA LYS A 186 -4.39 -16.35 -22.89
C LYS A 186 -2.88 -16.44 -22.68
N SER A 187 -2.16 -15.37 -23.04
CA SER A 187 -0.71 -15.28 -22.87
C SER A 187 -0.31 -15.38 -21.39
N LYS A 188 -1.01 -14.62 -20.54
CA LYS A 188 -0.77 -14.62 -19.08
C LYS A 188 -0.97 -16.00 -18.47
N LEU A 189 -2.06 -16.68 -18.80
CA LEU A 189 -2.34 -18.04 -18.35
C LEU A 189 -1.29 -19.05 -18.84
N ALA A 190 -0.79 -18.90 -20.07
CA ALA A 190 0.28 -19.76 -20.59
C ALA A 190 1.57 -19.62 -19.77
N ARG A 191 1.99 -18.38 -19.45
CA ARG A 191 3.15 -18.10 -18.59
C ARG A 191 2.96 -18.67 -17.17
N VAL A 192 1.76 -18.54 -16.61
CA VAL A 192 1.42 -19.12 -15.29
C VAL A 192 1.57 -20.63 -15.30
N ARG A 193 0.98 -21.32 -16.30
CA ARG A 193 1.10 -22.79 -16.43
C ARG A 193 2.54 -23.24 -16.68
N GLU A 194 3.32 -22.49 -17.45
CA GLU A 194 4.75 -22.77 -17.62
C GLU A 194 5.50 -22.68 -16.28
N SER A 195 5.22 -21.67 -15.47
CA SER A 195 5.79 -21.53 -14.13
C SER A 195 5.37 -22.66 -13.20
N MET A 196 4.09 -23.06 -13.24
CA MET A 196 3.57 -24.20 -12.49
C MET A 196 4.32 -25.49 -12.85
N ALA A 197 4.49 -25.76 -14.15
CA ALA A 197 5.24 -26.93 -14.63
C ALA A 197 6.71 -26.92 -14.16
N LYS A 198 7.40 -25.78 -14.25
CA LYS A 198 8.78 -25.60 -13.76
C LYS A 198 8.91 -25.83 -12.25
N ASN A 199 7.85 -25.53 -11.49
CA ASN A 199 7.81 -25.75 -10.04
C ASN A 199 7.16 -27.07 -9.65
N HIS A 200 6.87 -27.94 -10.62
CA HIS A 200 6.22 -29.24 -10.42
C HIS A 200 4.90 -29.14 -9.64
N CYS A 201 4.12 -28.09 -9.90
CA CYS A 201 2.79 -27.90 -9.34
C CYS A 201 1.75 -28.06 -10.45
N ASN A 202 0.59 -28.64 -10.14
CA ASN A 202 -0.53 -28.83 -11.09
C ASN A 202 -1.81 -28.11 -10.65
N LEU A 203 -1.75 -27.38 -9.53
CA LEU A 203 -2.80 -26.47 -9.07
C LEU A 203 -2.15 -25.22 -8.44
N LEU A 204 -2.55 -24.03 -8.89
CA LEU A 204 -2.18 -22.75 -8.29
C LEU A 204 -3.44 -22.09 -7.71
N ILE A 205 -3.34 -21.65 -6.45
CA ILE A 205 -4.35 -20.81 -5.81
C ILE A 205 -3.91 -19.35 -5.90
N VAL A 206 -4.76 -18.50 -6.49
CA VAL A 206 -4.56 -17.05 -6.54
C VAL A 206 -5.58 -16.41 -5.60
N SER A 207 -5.09 -15.70 -4.60
CA SER A 207 -5.91 -15.13 -3.52
C SER A 207 -5.78 -13.61 -3.40
N ALA A 208 -4.65 -13.03 -3.79
CA ALA A 208 -4.50 -11.58 -3.84
C ALA A 208 -5.35 -11.00 -4.97
N LEU A 209 -6.14 -9.97 -4.65
CA LEU A 209 -7.14 -9.43 -5.58
C LEU A 209 -6.51 -8.76 -6.82
N ASP A 210 -5.35 -8.12 -6.64
CA ASP A 210 -4.57 -7.48 -7.71
C ASP A 210 -4.01 -8.51 -8.69
N GLU A 211 -3.61 -9.69 -8.20
CA GLU A 211 -3.17 -10.80 -9.04
C GLU A 211 -4.32 -11.39 -9.87
N VAL A 212 -5.51 -11.57 -9.26
CA VAL A 212 -6.70 -12.03 -9.99
C VAL A 212 -7.12 -11.02 -11.06
N ALA A 213 -7.16 -9.73 -10.70
CA ALA A 213 -7.48 -8.62 -11.61
C ALA A 213 -6.49 -8.55 -12.79
N TRP A 214 -5.18 -8.67 -12.53
CA TRP A 214 -4.16 -8.65 -13.57
C TRP A 214 -4.23 -9.88 -14.49
N LEU A 215 -4.43 -11.08 -13.93
CA LEU A 215 -4.44 -12.33 -14.69
C LEU A 215 -5.56 -12.36 -15.73
N PHE A 216 -6.75 -11.90 -15.34
CA PHE A 216 -7.94 -11.96 -16.19
C PHE A 216 -8.26 -10.67 -16.92
N ASN A 217 -7.39 -9.66 -16.85
CA ASN A 217 -7.63 -8.34 -17.47
C ASN A 217 -8.97 -7.74 -17.02
N LEU A 218 -9.28 -7.86 -15.73
CA LEU A 218 -10.51 -7.32 -15.14
C LEU A 218 -10.16 -6.28 -14.07
N ARG A 219 -11.08 -5.36 -13.82
CA ARG A 219 -10.99 -4.37 -12.74
C ARG A 219 -12.35 -4.21 -12.07
N GLY A 220 -12.34 -3.71 -10.85
CA GLY A 220 -13.53 -3.43 -10.05
C GLY A 220 -13.31 -2.26 -9.10
N SER A 221 -14.18 -2.12 -8.09
CA SER A 221 -14.06 -1.05 -7.08
C SER A 221 -14.58 -1.51 -5.71
N ASP A 222 -14.33 -2.77 -5.34
CA ASP A 222 -14.78 -3.30 -4.04
C ASP A 222 -13.95 -2.79 -2.87
N VAL A 223 -12.69 -2.47 -3.13
CA VAL A 223 -11.77 -1.88 -2.17
C VAL A 223 -11.55 -0.44 -2.57
N GLU A 224 -11.75 0.51 -1.64
CA GLU A 224 -11.51 1.92 -1.94
C GLU A 224 -10.08 2.11 -2.46
N TYR A 225 -9.95 2.94 -3.48
CA TYR A 225 -8.70 3.33 -4.14
C TYR A 225 -7.93 2.25 -4.91
N ASN A 226 -8.27 0.98 -4.70
CA ASN A 226 -7.67 -0.15 -5.39
C ASN A 226 -8.67 -0.72 -6.39
N PRO A 227 -8.40 -0.69 -7.71
CA PRO A 227 -9.37 -1.07 -8.74
C PRO A 227 -9.52 -2.59 -8.88
N VAL A 228 -9.81 -3.26 -7.77
CA VAL A 228 -9.92 -4.71 -7.61
C VAL A 228 -11.34 -5.11 -7.20
N PHE A 229 -11.63 -6.41 -7.27
CA PHE A 229 -12.93 -6.99 -6.93
C PHE A 229 -12.75 -8.29 -6.15
N LEU A 230 -13.61 -8.53 -5.16
CA LEU A 230 -13.55 -9.70 -4.30
C LEU A 230 -13.64 -10.97 -5.15
N SER A 231 -12.54 -11.72 -5.17
CA SER A 231 -12.41 -12.90 -6.03
C SER A 231 -11.25 -13.81 -5.62
N TYR A 232 -11.35 -15.07 -6.02
CA TYR A 232 -10.23 -16.02 -6.02
C TYR A 232 -10.06 -16.61 -7.42
N ALA A 233 -8.90 -17.22 -7.68
CA ALA A 233 -8.72 -18.08 -8.83
C ALA A 233 -8.08 -19.42 -8.47
N ILE A 234 -8.49 -20.48 -9.18
CA ILE A 234 -7.78 -21.76 -9.20
C ILE A 234 -7.37 -22.03 -10.64
N ILE A 235 -6.07 -22.16 -10.87
CA ILE A 235 -5.49 -22.50 -12.17
C ILE A 235 -4.94 -23.92 -12.10
N THR A 236 -5.34 -24.77 -13.04
CA THR A 236 -4.75 -26.09 -13.25
C THR A 236 -4.08 -26.15 -14.61
N ASP A 237 -3.48 -27.30 -14.93
CA ASP A 237 -2.87 -27.56 -16.24
C ASP A 237 -3.83 -27.31 -17.41
N THR A 238 -5.14 -27.49 -17.20
CA THR A 238 -6.16 -27.43 -18.27
C THR A 238 -7.33 -26.51 -17.97
N GLN A 239 -7.58 -26.15 -16.71
CA GLN A 239 -8.73 -25.35 -16.30
C GLN A 239 -8.31 -24.02 -15.68
N SER A 240 -9.20 -23.04 -15.78
CA SER A 240 -9.08 -21.73 -15.14
C SER A 240 -10.43 -21.41 -14.51
N LEU A 241 -10.46 -21.36 -13.18
CA LEU A 241 -11.67 -21.11 -12.40
C LEU A 241 -11.55 -19.73 -11.77
N LEU A 242 -12.54 -18.86 -11.97
CA LEU A 242 -12.66 -17.55 -11.35
C LEU A 242 -13.83 -17.58 -10.36
N PHE A 243 -13.55 -17.37 -9.08
CA PHE A 243 -14.55 -17.32 -8.02
C PHE A 243 -14.99 -15.86 -7.84
N VAL A 244 -16.18 -15.54 -8.31
CA VAL A 244 -16.74 -14.18 -8.36
C VAL A 244 -18.27 -14.26 -8.40
N ASP A 245 -18.95 -13.22 -7.92
CA ASP A 245 -20.38 -13.06 -8.21
C ASP A 245 -20.55 -12.62 -9.69
N ALA A 246 -20.91 -13.59 -10.53
CA ALA A 246 -21.03 -13.40 -11.98
C ALA A 246 -22.11 -12.38 -12.37
N SER A 247 -23.07 -12.07 -11.49
CA SER A 247 -24.08 -11.04 -11.78
C SER A 247 -23.49 -9.63 -11.85
N ARG A 248 -22.25 -9.45 -11.37
CA ARG A 248 -21.52 -8.18 -11.37
C ARG A 248 -20.66 -7.97 -12.61
N LEU A 249 -20.49 -8.99 -13.45
CA LEU A 249 -19.65 -8.91 -14.65
C LEU A 249 -20.37 -8.10 -15.73
N GLU A 250 -19.73 -7.05 -16.23
CA GLU A 250 -20.21 -6.36 -17.42
C GLU A 250 -20.17 -7.29 -18.64
N LYS A 251 -20.93 -6.94 -19.68
CA LYS A 251 -21.13 -7.79 -20.86
C LYS A 251 -19.79 -8.13 -21.55
N GLU A 252 -18.93 -7.14 -21.71
CA GLU A 252 -17.61 -7.27 -22.33
C GLU A 252 -16.68 -8.14 -21.48
N ALA A 253 -16.73 -8.00 -20.15
CA ALA A 253 -15.98 -8.84 -19.22
C ALA A 253 -16.44 -10.30 -19.32
N GLN A 254 -17.75 -10.56 -19.30
CA GLN A 254 -18.31 -11.90 -19.44
C GLN A 254 -17.96 -12.54 -20.79
N GLN A 255 -18.01 -11.75 -21.87
CA GLN A 255 -17.63 -12.21 -23.20
C GLN A 255 -16.15 -12.61 -23.25
N SER A 256 -15.26 -11.76 -22.75
CA SER A 256 -13.82 -12.04 -22.68
C SER A 256 -13.53 -13.32 -21.89
N LEU A 257 -14.16 -13.53 -20.74
CA LEU A 257 -13.99 -14.76 -19.95
C LEU A 257 -14.45 -16.02 -20.72
N ASN A 258 -15.58 -15.93 -21.41
CA ASN A 258 -16.13 -17.04 -22.21
C ASN A 258 -15.21 -17.41 -23.38
N GLU A 259 -14.69 -16.42 -24.12
CA GLU A 259 -13.76 -16.61 -25.23
C GLU A 259 -12.46 -17.31 -24.80
N GLN A 260 -12.05 -17.09 -23.54
CA GLN A 260 -10.86 -17.71 -22.95
C GLN A 260 -11.14 -19.01 -22.18
N ASN A 261 -12.38 -19.54 -22.25
CA ASN A 261 -12.82 -20.73 -21.52
C ASN A 261 -12.60 -20.66 -20.00
N ILE A 262 -12.79 -19.48 -19.41
CA ILE A 262 -12.69 -19.29 -17.96
C ILE A 262 -14.06 -19.59 -17.33
N GLN A 263 -14.08 -20.52 -16.38
CA GLN A 263 -15.29 -20.89 -15.67
C GLN A 263 -15.50 -19.96 -14.47
N THR A 264 -16.65 -19.28 -14.42
CA THR A 264 -17.06 -18.50 -13.25
C THR A 264 -17.77 -19.40 -12.22
N ILE A 265 -17.43 -19.21 -10.95
CA ILE A 265 -17.98 -19.95 -9.80
C ILE A 265 -18.38 -18.92 -8.73
N PRO A 266 -19.48 -19.10 -7.97
CA PRO A 266 -19.80 -18.22 -6.87
C PRO A 266 -18.65 -18.09 -5.85
N TYR A 267 -18.41 -16.87 -5.38
CA TYR A 267 -17.28 -16.51 -4.52
C TYR A 267 -17.17 -17.40 -3.25
N GLU A 268 -18.31 -17.64 -2.61
CA GLU A 268 -18.47 -18.41 -1.38
C GLU A 268 -18.09 -19.89 -1.53
N ASN A 269 -18.06 -20.42 -2.75
CA ASN A 269 -17.80 -21.84 -3.01
C ASN A 269 -16.31 -22.20 -3.08
N ILE A 270 -15.40 -21.24 -2.88
CA ILE A 270 -13.94 -21.44 -2.95
C ILE A 270 -13.46 -22.63 -2.11
N PHE A 271 -13.86 -22.71 -0.83
CA PHE A 271 -13.40 -23.77 0.06
C PHE A 271 -13.91 -25.15 -0.36
N GLN A 272 -15.19 -25.26 -0.74
CA GLN A 272 -15.78 -26.51 -1.19
C GLN A 272 -15.14 -27.02 -2.49
N VAL A 273 -14.98 -26.14 -3.49
CA VAL A 273 -14.38 -26.51 -4.77
C VAL A 273 -12.89 -26.83 -4.60
N LEU A 274 -12.18 -26.08 -3.76
CA LEU A 274 -10.77 -26.35 -3.48
C LEU A 274 -10.57 -27.72 -2.81
N GLN A 275 -11.44 -28.11 -1.88
CA GLN A 275 -11.37 -29.42 -1.23
C GLN A 275 -11.40 -30.58 -2.24
N GLU A 276 -12.20 -30.45 -3.30
CA GLU A 276 -12.28 -31.44 -4.38
C GLU A 276 -11.09 -31.32 -5.35
N LYS A 277 -10.73 -30.09 -5.75
CA LYS A 277 -9.68 -29.85 -6.75
C LYS A 277 -8.28 -30.13 -6.23
N ALA A 278 -8.03 -30.04 -4.92
CA ALA A 278 -6.72 -30.27 -4.33
C ALA A 278 -6.35 -31.75 -4.19
N LYS A 279 -7.29 -32.69 -4.32
CA LYS A 279 -7.05 -34.14 -4.15
C LYS A 279 -5.99 -34.64 -5.12
N GLY A 280 -4.92 -35.22 -4.59
CA GLY A 280 -3.78 -35.72 -5.37
C GLY A 280 -2.97 -34.64 -6.09
N CYS A 281 -3.20 -33.36 -5.82
CA CYS A 281 -2.47 -32.26 -6.46
C CYS A 281 -1.24 -31.84 -5.65
N LYS A 282 -0.25 -31.30 -6.37
CA LYS A 282 0.80 -30.44 -5.82
C LYS A 282 0.32 -29.00 -5.93
N VAL A 283 -0.14 -28.46 -4.81
CA VAL A 283 -0.80 -27.16 -4.70
C VAL A 283 0.23 -26.07 -4.46
N TRP A 284 0.34 -25.10 -5.35
CA TRP A 284 1.08 -23.87 -5.12
C TRP A 284 0.19 -22.86 -4.40
N LEU A 285 0.62 -22.44 -3.22
CA LEU A 285 0.00 -21.36 -2.44
C LEU A 285 1.07 -20.34 -2.02
N ASP A 286 0.81 -19.06 -2.26
CA ASP A 286 1.62 -18.00 -1.67
C ASP A 286 1.32 -17.90 -0.17
N LYS A 287 2.30 -18.17 0.69
CA LYS A 287 2.10 -18.15 2.15
C LYS A 287 1.87 -16.74 2.73
N ASN A 288 2.29 -15.69 2.03
CA ASN A 288 2.14 -14.31 2.49
C ASN A 288 0.78 -13.72 2.06
N LYS A 289 0.22 -14.20 0.95
CA LYS A 289 -1.05 -13.73 0.37
C LYS A 289 -2.22 -14.69 0.51
N GLY A 290 -1.94 -15.96 0.77
CA GLY A 290 -2.93 -16.99 1.05
C GLY A 290 -3.24 -17.06 2.53
N ASN A 291 -4.54 -17.12 2.85
CA ASN A 291 -5.01 -17.24 4.22
C ASN A 291 -4.90 -18.68 4.76
N MET A 292 -4.89 -18.80 6.08
CA MET A 292 -4.75 -20.08 6.77
C MET A 292 -5.93 -21.03 6.52
N ALA A 293 -7.13 -20.52 6.25
CA ALA A 293 -8.29 -21.36 5.92
C ALA A 293 -8.10 -22.11 4.59
N LEU A 294 -7.58 -21.46 3.54
CA LEU A 294 -7.23 -22.12 2.27
C LEU A 294 -6.18 -23.22 2.50
N TYR A 295 -5.19 -22.94 3.35
CA TYR A 295 -4.15 -23.91 3.70
C TYR A 295 -4.72 -25.13 4.42
N GLN A 296 -5.60 -24.92 5.41
CA GLN A 296 -6.27 -26.02 6.12
C GLN A 296 -7.15 -26.86 5.19
N VAL A 297 -7.86 -26.26 4.23
CA VAL A 297 -8.61 -27.02 3.23
C VAL A 297 -7.68 -27.92 2.42
N CYS A 298 -6.53 -27.40 1.97
CA CYS A 298 -5.55 -28.19 1.25
C CYS A 298 -4.93 -29.30 2.10
N GLN A 299 -4.66 -29.07 3.38
CA GLN A 299 -4.13 -30.09 4.29
C GLN A 299 -5.14 -31.20 4.60
N ASN A 300 -6.41 -30.83 4.77
CA ASN A 300 -7.49 -31.77 5.06
C ASN A 300 -7.97 -32.51 3.81
N ALA A 301 -7.80 -31.90 2.63
CA ALA A 301 -7.86 -32.62 1.38
C ALA A 301 -6.62 -33.52 1.27
N PRO A 302 -6.71 -34.74 0.72
CA PRO A 302 -5.56 -35.58 0.43
C PRO A 302 -4.75 -35.03 -0.76
N CYS A 303 -4.30 -33.76 -0.70
CA CYS A 303 -3.34 -33.22 -1.65
C CYS A 303 -1.98 -33.90 -1.46
N GLU A 304 -1.19 -34.01 -2.53
CA GLU A 304 0.13 -34.65 -2.46
C GLU A 304 1.10 -33.76 -1.67
N LYS A 305 1.07 -32.45 -1.93
CA LYS A 305 1.97 -31.47 -1.30
C LYS A 305 1.46 -30.05 -1.47
N ILE A 306 1.68 -29.21 -0.46
CA ILE A 306 1.57 -27.75 -0.58
C ILE A 306 2.97 -27.17 -0.82
N VAL A 307 3.15 -26.45 -1.91
CA VAL A 307 4.37 -25.72 -2.29
C VAL A 307 4.16 -24.25 -1.94
N GLU A 308 4.76 -23.85 -0.82
CA GLU A 308 4.70 -22.49 -0.29
C GLU A 308 5.77 -21.61 -0.96
N LYS A 309 5.39 -20.87 -1.99
CA LYS A 309 6.26 -19.95 -2.75
C LYS A 309 5.50 -18.70 -3.17
N PRO A 310 6.16 -17.55 -3.38
CA PRO A 310 5.52 -16.36 -3.94
C PRO A 310 4.73 -16.70 -5.21
N CYS A 311 3.54 -16.13 -5.38
CA CYS A 311 2.73 -16.35 -6.57
C CYS A 311 3.51 -15.86 -7.81
N PRO A 312 3.57 -16.63 -8.92
CA PRO A 312 4.33 -16.21 -10.10
C PRO A 312 3.75 -14.94 -10.74
N ILE A 313 2.46 -14.67 -10.52
CA ILE A 313 1.78 -13.47 -11.03
C ILE A 313 2.37 -12.21 -10.42
N SER A 314 2.75 -12.23 -9.12
CA SER A 314 3.40 -11.09 -8.46
C SER A 314 4.65 -10.61 -9.22
N TRP A 315 5.51 -11.55 -9.64
CA TRP A 315 6.69 -11.25 -10.45
C TRP A 315 6.34 -10.78 -11.86
N PHE A 316 5.35 -11.42 -12.48
CA PHE A 316 4.96 -11.09 -13.85
C PHE A 316 4.39 -9.68 -14.01
N LYS A 317 3.56 -9.23 -13.07
CA LYS A 317 2.97 -7.89 -13.10
C LYS A 317 3.92 -6.79 -12.59
N ALA A 318 4.91 -7.16 -11.77
CA ALA A 318 5.95 -6.23 -11.34
C ALA A 318 6.79 -5.69 -12.50
N LEU A 319 7.02 -6.52 -13.53
CA LEU A 319 7.74 -6.19 -14.76
C LEU A 319 6.77 -5.66 -15.82
N LYS A 320 6.64 -4.33 -15.92
CA LYS A 320 5.65 -3.72 -16.81
C LYS A 320 6.06 -3.96 -18.26
N ASN A 321 5.09 -4.32 -19.09
CA ASN A 321 5.34 -4.38 -20.54
C ASN A 321 5.41 -2.96 -21.14
N GLU A 322 5.79 -2.85 -22.41
CA GLU A 322 5.95 -1.54 -23.07
C GLU A 322 4.69 -0.68 -23.03
N ARG A 323 3.51 -1.30 -23.13
CA ARG A 323 2.23 -0.58 -23.09
C ARG A 323 1.91 -0.08 -21.69
N GLU A 324 2.11 -0.90 -20.66
CA GLU A 324 1.95 -0.50 -19.25
C GLU A 324 2.95 0.62 -18.87
N VAL A 325 4.21 0.53 -19.35
CA VAL A 325 5.21 1.58 -19.15
C VAL A 325 4.77 2.89 -19.80
N GLN A 326 4.30 2.86 -21.05
CA GLN A 326 3.84 4.06 -21.73
C GLN A 326 2.60 4.65 -21.06
N GLY A 327 1.64 3.81 -20.68
CA GLY A 327 0.44 4.22 -19.95
C GLY A 327 0.77 4.91 -18.62
N ALA A 328 1.74 4.36 -17.86
CA ALA A 328 2.23 5.00 -16.65
C ALA A 328 2.82 6.39 -16.93
N LYS A 329 3.68 6.53 -17.94
CA LYS A 329 4.25 7.84 -18.33
C LYS A 329 3.16 8.85 -18.70
N ASP A 330 2.20 8.42 -19.51
CA ASP A 330 1.12 9.28 -19.98
C ASP A 330 0.21 9.71 -18.82
N ALA A 331 -0.08 8.79 -17.88
CA ALA A 331 -0.86 9.08 -16.66
C ALA A 331 -0.18 10.12 -15.78
N HIS A 332 1.13 10.00 -15.55
CA HIS A 332 1.87 10.96 -14.73
C HIS A 332 1.94 12.35 -15.36
N ILE A 333 1.96 12.47 -16.69
CA ILE A 333 1.90 13.77 -17.37
C ILE A 333 0.55 14.46 -17.15
N ARG A 334 -0.57 13.72 -17.26
CA ARG A 334 -1.91 14.25 -16.97
C ARG A 334 -2.07 14.63 -15.51
N ASP A 335 -1.57 13.78 -14.61
CA ASP A 335 -1.63 14.02 -13.17
C ASP A 335 -0.80 15.25 -12.77
N ALA A 336 0.39 15.42 -13.35
CA ALA A 336 1.21 16.60 -13.16
C ALA A 336 0.48 17.89 -13.59
N ALA A 337 -0.24 17.86 -14.72
CA ALA A 337 -1.04 19.01 -15.16
C ALA A 337 -2.15 19.38 -14.15
N ALA A 338 -2.81 18.38 -13.55
CA ALA A 338 -3.80 18.59 -12.49
C ALA A 338 -3.16 19.19 -11.21
N LEU A 339 -2.01 18.65 -10.77
CA LEU A 339 -1.28 19.13 -9.60
C LEU A 339 -0.73 20.54 -9.77
N ILE A 340 -0.17 20.86 -10.94
CA ILE A 340 0.34 22.20 -11.23
C ILE A 340 -0.80 23.22 -11.25
N THR A 341 -1.94 22.84 -11.84
CA THR A 341 -3.17 23.68 -11.78
C THR A 341 -3.64 23.88 -10.35
N TYR A 342 -3.60 22.82 -9.54
CA TYR A 342 -3.96 22.86 -8.13
C TYR A 342 -3.04 23.76 -7.30
N PHE A 343 -1.72 23.59 -7.40
CA PHE A 343 -0.76 24.40 -6.63
C PHE A 343 -0.78 25.86 -7.04
N ALA A 344 -0.96 26.15 -8.34
CA ALA A 344 -1.18 27.51 -8.81
C ALA A 344 -2.45 28.14 -8.21
N TRP A 345 -3.55 27.37 -8.17
CA TRP A 345 -4.78 27.81 -7.53
C TRP A 345 -4.60 28.04 -6.02
N LEU A 346 -4.01 27.08 -5.31
CA LEU A 346 -3.87 27.14 -3.85
C LEU A 346 -2.98 28.32 -3.44
N GLU A 347 -1.84 28.49 -4.11
CA GLU A 347 -0.96 29.63 -3.86
C GLU A 347 -1.67 30.96 -4.15
N HIS A 348 -2.45 31.04 -5.22
CA HIS A 348 -3.25 32.24 -5.51
C HIS A 348 -4.29 32.52 -4.42
N GLN A 349 -5.02 31.50 -3.94
CA GLN A 349 -5.99 31.66 -2.85
C GLN A 349 -5.33 32.20 -1.58
N VAL A 350 -4.20 31.61 -1.18
CA VAL A 350 -3.51 31.93 0.07
C VAL A 350 -2.79 33.28 -0.01
N VAL A 351 -2.09 33.54 -1.12
CA VAL A 351 -1.19 34.70 -1.24
C VAL A 351 -1.87 35.93 -1.79
N VAL A 352 -2.74 35.79 -2.80
CA VAL A 352 -3.39 36.93 -3.48
C VAL A 352 -4.73 37.24 -2.83
N GLU A 353 -5.61 36.25 -2.78
CA GLU A 353 -6.98 36.42 -2.24
C GLU A 353 -7.03 36.44 -0.72
N LYS A 354 -5.92 36.09 -0.05
CA LYS A 354 -5.80 35.97 1.41
C LYS A 354 -6.87 35.05 2.03
N GLN A 355 -7.35 34.09 1.25
CA GLN A 355 -8.23 33.03 1.72
C GLN A 355 -7.41 31.98 2.46
N LYS A 356 -8.07 31.25 3.35
CA LYS A 356 -7.45 30.19 4.14
C LYS A 356 -8.29 28.92 4.06
N PRO A 357 -8.27 28.23 2.91
CA PRO A 357 -9.01 26.98 2.75
C PRO A 357 -8.54 25.99 3.81
N THR A 358 -9.46 25.19 4.31
CA THR A 358 -9.12 24.06 5.17
C THR A 358 -8.34 23.00 4.40
N GLU A 359 -7.59 22.16 5.10
CA GLU A 359 -6.92 21.00 4.52
C GLU A 359 -7.88 20.12 3.69
N CYS A 360 -9.09 19.93 4.22
CA CYS A 360 -10.19 19.22 3.57
C CYS A 360 -10.62 19.89 2.25
N GLU A 361 -10.93 21.19 2.28
CA GLU A 361 -11.33 21.95 1.07
C GLU A 361 -10.21 21.98 0.02
N ALA A 362 -8.95 22.03 0.46
CA ALA A 362 -7.81 22.00 -0.44
C ALA A 362 -7.67 20.62 -1.14
N ALA A 363 -7.84 19.52 -0.39
CA ALA A 363 -7.87 18.17 -0.94
C ALA A 363 -9.02 17.98 -1.96
N ASP A 364 -10.23 18.42 -1.62
CA ASP A 364 -11.42 18.30 -2.49
C ASP A 364 -11.21 19.00 -3.84
N VAL A 365 -10.50 20.14 -3.86
CA VAL A 365 -10.19 20.85 -5.11
C VAL A 365 -9.21 20.06 -5.97
N LEU A 366 -8.16 19.47 -5.39
CA LEU A 366 -7.23 18.63 -6.12
C LEU A 366 -7.93 17.39 -6.70
N ASP A 367 -8.75 16.72 -5.89
CA ASP A 367 -9.51 15.55 -6.31
C ASP A 367 -10.47 15.90 -7.47
N SER A 368 -11.12 17.07 -7.41
CA SER A 368 -11.95 17.59 -8.50
C SER A 368 -11.13 17.87 -9.78
N LEU A 369 -9.91 18.40 -9.66
CA LEU A 369 -9.05 18.66 -10.81
C LEU A 369 -8.56 17.38 -11.48
N ARG A 370 -8.22 16.35 -10.70
CA ARG A 370 -7.89 15.00 -11.20
C ARG A 370 -9.08 14.35 -11.89
N SER A 371 -10.28 14.47 -11.32
CA SER A 371 -11.50 13.88 -11.90
C SER A 371 -11.84 14.34 -13.32
N LYS A 372 -11.27 15.48 -13.74
CA LYS A 372 -11.44 16.06 -15.08
C LYS A 372 -10.38 15.61 -16.08
N GLN A 373 -9.34 14.92 -15.63
CA GLN A 373 -8.29 14.41 -16.51
C GLN A 373 -8.79 13.20 -17.31
N ASN A 374 -8.28 13.07 -18.53
CA ASN A 374 -8.63 11.95 -19.39
C ASN A 374 -8.24 10.62 -18.72
N LEU A 375 -9.09 9.59 -18.89
CA LEU A 375 -8.94 8.24 -18.34
C LEU A 375 -8.98 8.12 -16.82
N PHE A 376 -9.24 9.19 -16.06
CA PHE A 376 -9.40 9.12 -14.60
C PHE A 376 -10.52 8.15 -14.20
N VAL A 377 -10.30 7.40 -13.12
CA VAL A 377 -11.24 6.43 -12.55
C VAL A 377 -11.56 6.77 -11.10
N SER A 378 -10.52 6.89 -10.27
CA SER A 378 -10.63 7.21 -8.85
C SER A 378 -9.33 7.78 -8.33
N LEU A 379 -9.25 8.18 -7.06
CA LEU A 379 -7.96 8.36 -6.39
C LEU A 379 -7.28 7.01 -6.19
N SER A 380 -5.95 7.01 -6.04
CA SER A 380 -5.15 5.81 -5.73
C SER A 380 -4.94 5.59 -4.23
N PHE A 381 -5.23 6.60 -3.41
CA PHE A 381 -5.34 6.58 -1.94
C PHE A 381 -6.02 7.90 -1.46
N PRO A 382 -6.42 8.05 -0.18
CA PRO A 382 -6.95 9.32 0.31
C PRO A 382 -5.88 10.41 0.27
N THR A 383 -6.19 11.56 -0.34
CA THR A 383 -5.30 12.72 -0.37
C THR A 383 -4.91 13.16 1.04
N ILE A 384 -3.61 13.16 1.32
CA ILE A 384 -2.98 13.73 2.51
C ILE A 384 -2.74 15.21 2.22
N SER A 385 -3.54 16.06 2.84
CA SER A 385 -3.44 17.52 2.77
C SER A 385 -3.18 18.02 4.18
N SER A 386 -1.99 18.54 4.45
CA SER A 386 -1.50 18.74 5.81
C SER A 386 -0.78 20.08 5.97
N VAL A 387 -1.10 20.83 7.02
CA VAL A 387 -0.50 22.14 7.32
C VAL A 387 0.22 22.14 8.66
N GLY A 388 1.44 22.68 8.68
CA GLY A 388 2.27 22.80 9.89
C GLY A 388 2.39 21.45 10.61
N SER A 389 2.02 21.40 11.89
CA SER A 389 2.21 20.19 12.71
C SER A 389 1.44 18.96 12.21
N ASN A 390 0.41 19.13 11.37
CA ASN A 390 -0.30 18.00 10.78
C ASN A 390 0.57 17.28 9.75
N ALA A 391 1.51 17.99 9.09
CA ALA A 391 2.44 17.39 8.14
C ALA A 391 3.47 16.46 8.81
N ALA A 392 3.66 16.56 10.14
CA ALA A 392 4.49 15.62 10.90
C ALA A 392 3.81 14.25 11.11
N ILE A 393 2.49 14.16 10.91
CA ILE A 393 1.75 12.89 10.99
C ILE A 393 1.83 12.23 9.61
N ILE A 394 2.66 11.18 9.50
CA ILE A 394 3.12 10.60 8.22
C ILE A 394 1.94 10.27 7.27
N HIS A 395 0.92 9.57 7.78
CA HIS A 395 -0.33 9.25 7.07
C HIS A 395 -1.51 10.06 7.61
N TYR A 396 -1.34 11.38 7.76
CA TYR A 396 -2.43 12.26 8.16
C TYR A 396 -3.62 12.18 7.20
N ARG A 397 -4.81 12.00 7.73
CA ARG A 397 -6.05 12.15 6.96
C ARG A 397 -6.81 13.37 7.45
N PRO A 398 -7.05 14.38 6.60
CA PRO A 398 -7.82 15.55 7.00
C PRO A 398 -9.23 15.14 7.46
N ASN A 399 -9.60 15.57 8.66
CA ASN A 399 -10.91 15.32 9.24
C ASN A 399 -11.76 16.60 9.16
N PRO A 400 -12.92 16.60 8.48
CA PRO A 400 -13.78 17.78 8.37
C PRO A 400 -14.17 18.43 9.70
N LYS A 401 -14.10 17.68 10.81
CA LYS A 401 -14.41 18.19 12.16
C LYS A 401 -13.26 18.95 12.82
N ASP A 402 -12.01 18.75 12.39
CA ASP A 402 -10.80 19.28 13.03
C ASP A 402 -9.72 19.68 12.01
N CYS A 403 -10.15 20.15 10.84
CA CYS A 403 -9.27 20.49 9.73
C CYS A 403 -8.55 21.82 10.00
N LYS A 404 -7.21 21.84 9.91
CA LYS A 404 -6.46 23.10 9.95
C LYS A 404 -6.65 23.88 8.66
N ARG A 405 -6.26 25.16 8.67
CA ARG A 405 -6.35 26.05 7.50
C ARG A 405 -4.97 26.26 6.89
N VAL A 406 -4.92 26.18 5.56
CA VAL A 406 -3.73 26.49 4.77
C VAL A 406 -3.47 27.99 4.85
N ASP A 407 -2.24 28.37 5.18
CA ASP A 407 -1.78 29.75 5.24
C ASP A 407 -0.39 29.90 4.59
N ASN A 408 0.20 31.08 4.68
CA ASN A 408 1.52 31.37 4.13
C ASN A 408 2.64 31.39 5.17
N GLN A 409 2.38 30.93 6.39
CA GLN A 409 3.33 30.95 7.51
C GLN A 409 3.88 29.57 7.83
N HIS A 410 3.18 28.52 7.42
CA HIS A 410 3.55 27.14 7.70
C HIS A 410 3.78 26.34 6.42
N ILE A 411 4.57 25.27 6.53
CA ILE A 411 4.66 24.23 5.50
C ILE A 411 3.27 23.67 5.18
N TYR A 412 3.04 23.43 3.89
CA TYR A 412 1.93 22.65 3.36
C TYR A 412 2.49 21.40 2.66
N LEU A 413 2.11 20.21 3.13
CA LEU A 413 2.45 18.93 2.52
C LEU A 413 1.20 18.38 1.83
N CYS A 414 1.38 17.98 0.57
CA CYS A 414 0.35 17.36 -0.25
C CYS A 414 0.88 16.04 -0.82
N ASP A 415 0.31 14.93 -0.37
CA ASP A 415 0.56 13.61 -0.92
C ASP A 415 -0.73 13.02 -1.45
N SER A 416 -0.72 12.61 -2.72
CA SER A 416 -1.94 12.27 -3.44
C SER A 416 -1.67 11.59 -4.77
N GLY A 417 -2.61 10.77 -5.24
CA GLY A 417 -2.50 10.11 -6.53
C GLY A 417 -3.84 9.73 -7.15
N GLY A 418 -3.78 9.28 -8.41
CA GLY A 418 -4.94 8.91 -9.21
C GLY A 418 -4.81 7.52 -9.82
N GLN A 419 -5.95 6.86 -9.97
CA GLN A 419 -6.14 5.70 -10.83
C GLN A 419 -6.64 6.18 -12.18
N TYR A 420 -5.89 5.83 -13.23
CA TYR A 420 -6.24 6.07 -14.63
C TYR A 420 -6.36 4.72 -15.33
N ARG A 421 -7.17 4.61 -16.39
CA ARG A 421 -7.33 3.33 -17.12
C ARG A 421 -6.02 2.74 -17.63
N ASP A 422 -4.99 3.57 -17.80
CA ASP A 422 -3.67 3.23 -18.31
C ASP A 422 -2.54 3.35 -17.27
N GLY A 423 -2.81 3.67 -16.01
CA GLY A 423 -1.76 3.78 -14.99
C GLY A 423 -2.24 4.21 -13.61
N THR A 424 -1.34 4.11 -12.63
CA THR A 424 -1.55 4.57 -11.25
C THR A 424 -0.49 5.60 -10.91
N THR A 425 -0.87 6.70 -10.26
CA THR A 425 0.08 7.75 -9.84
C THR A 425 0.19 7.84 -8.33
N ASP A 426 1.35 8.32 -7.89
CA ASP A 426 1.68 8.61 -6.50
C ASP A 426 2.70 9.76 -6.47
N VAL A 427 2.44 10.79 -5.68
CA VAL A 427 3.27 12.00 -5.66
C VAL A 427 3.00 12.87 -4.44
N THR A 428 4.08 13.08 -3.69
CA THR A 428 4.17 14.05 -2.61
C THR A 428 4.97 15.30 -3.00
N ARG A 429 4.42 16.48 -2.71
CA ARG A 429 5.17 17.74 -2.67
C ARG A 429 4.96 18.46 -1.35
N THR A 430 6.05 19.02 -0.84
CA THR A 430 6.06 19.92 0.31
C THR A 430 6.34 21.34 -0.17
N LEU A 431 5.46 22.27 0.20
CA LEU A 431 5.42 23.66 -0.28
C LEU A 431 5.46 24.64 0.91
N HIS A 432 5.81 25.90 0.63
CA HIS A 432 5.68 26.99 1.59
C HIS A 432 5.27 28.29 0.88
N PHE A 433 4.12 28.87 1.23
CA PHE A 433 3.56 30.03 0.49
C PHE A 433 4.07 31.41 0.95
N GLY A 434 4.92 31.47 1.98
CA GLY A 434 5.59 32.68 2.44
C GLY A 434 7.10 32.51 2.60
N ILE A 435 7.65 32.91 3.76
CA ILE A 435 9.08 32.83 4.07
C ILE A 435 9.33 31.65 5.03
N PRO A 436 9.94 30.53 4.57
CA PRO A 436 10.24 29.42 5.47
C PRO A 436 11.42 29.74 6.40
N SER A 437 11.41 29.13 7.57
CA SER A 437 12.47 29.19 8.56
C SER A 437 13.74 28.47 8.09
N GLN A 438 14.87 28.77 8.74
CA GLN A 438 16.13 28.08 8.43
C GLN A 438 16.07 26.58 8.72
N ARG A 439 15.31 26.18 9.75
CA ARG A 439 15.12 24.77 10.12
C ARG A 439 14.32 24.02 9.05
N GLU A 440 13.24 24.61 8.56
CA GLU A 440 12.46 24.03 7.46
C GLU A 440 13.29 23.89 6.18
N LYS A 441 14.08 24.92 5.84
CA LYS A 441 14.98 24.87 4.68
C LYS A 441 16.06 23.80 4.80
N GLU A 442 16.70 23.71 5.96
CA GLU A 442 17.73 22.69 6.21
C GLU A 442 17.15 21.29 6.03
N CYS A 443 16.04 21.00 6.71
CA CYS A 443 15.39 19.69 6.65
C CYS A 443 14.91 19.37 5.22
N TYR A 444 14.28 20.33 4.54
CA TYR A 444 13.79 20.12 3.18
C TYR A 444 14.93 19.84 2.21
N THR A 445 16.02 20.60 2.33
CA THR A 445 17.18 20.41 1.45
C THR A 445 17.83 19.06 1.69
N ARG A 446 17.87 18.56 2.93
CA ARG A 446 18.39 17.20 3.21
C ARG A 446 17.51 16.12 2.63
N VAL A 447 16.19 16.24 2.76
CA VAL A 447 15.24 15.32 2.12
C VAL A 447 15.37 15.36 0.59
N LEU A 448 15.54 16.55 0.00
CA LEU A 448 15.79 16.69 -1.43
C LEU A 448 17.11 16.04 -1.85
N LYS A 449 18.19 16.18 -1.07
CA LYS A 449 19.44 15.47 -1.33
C LYS A 449 19.23 13.96 -1.28
N SER A 450 18.44 13.46 -0.33
CA SER A 450 18.08 12.05 -0.25
C SER A 450 17.38 11.56 -1.51
N HIS A 451 16.40 12.33 -2.01
CA HIS A 451 15.67 12.03 -3.23
C HIS A 451 16.61 12.01 -4.46
N ILE A 452 17.45 13.03 -4.61
CA ILE A 452 18.44 13.09 -5.70
C ILE A 452 19.39 11.89 -5.68
N GLN A 453 19.81 11.42 -4.50
CA GLN A 453 20.69 10.25 -4.37
C GLN A 453 20.03 8.96 -4.88
N MET A 454 18.73 8.80 -4.73
CA MET A 454 18.01 7.66 -5.30
C MET A 454 17.80 7.84 -6.80
N ASP A 455 17.26 8.99 -7.22
CA ASP A 455 16.97 9.30 -8.62
C ASP A 455 18.20 9.12 -9.54
N THR A 456 19.39 9.46 -9.03
CA THR A 456 20.66 9.37 -9.77
C THR A 456 21.45 8.07 -9.53
N ALA A 457 20.92 7.15 -8.73
CA ALA A 457 21.64 5.92 -8.39
C ALA A 457 21.84 5.01 -9.62
N ILE A 458 23.07 4.50 -9.77
CA ILE A 458 23.43 3.48 -10.75
C ILE A 458 23.97 2.26 -9.99
N PHE A 459 23.39 1.08 -10.20
CA PHE A 459 23.66 -0.12 -9.41
C PHE A 459 23.74 -1.38 -10.27
N PRO A 460 24.51 -2.40 -9.88
CA PRO A 460 24.63 -3.63 -10.66
C PRO A 460 23.35 -4.48 -10.57
N LYS A 461 23.10 -5.28 -11.61
CA LYS A 461 22.05 -6.30 -11.60
C LYS A 461 22.15 -7.21 -10.35
N GLY A 462 20.99 -7.50 -9.76
CA GLY A 462 20.86 -8.32 -8.56
C GLY A 462 20.86 -7.52 -7.26
N THR A 463 20.97 -6.19 -7.33
CA THR A 463 20.82 -5.31 -6.16
C THR A 463 19.35 -5.27 -5.74
N SER A 464 19.10 -5.46 -4.44
CA SER A 464 17.77 -5.37 -3.85
C SER A 464 17.51 -3.96 -3.29
N GLY A 465 16.25 -3.60 -3.08
CA GLY A 465 15.92 -2.27 -2.58
C GLY A 465 16.38 -2.01 -1.15
N LEU A 466 16.61 -3.06 -0.34
CA LEU A 466 17.25 -2.92 0.99
C LEU A 466 18.64 -2.25 0.88
N ALA A 467 19.41 -2.58 -0.15
CA ALA A 467 20.74 -2.02 -0.34
C ALA A 467 20.73 -0.55 -0.77
N LEU A 468 19.64 -0.09 -1.40
CA LEU A 468 19.50 1.29 -1.88
C LEU A 468 18.84 2.23 -0.85
N ASP A 469 18.02 1.72 0.06
CA ASP A 469 17.35 2.52 1.11
C ASP A 469 18.36 3.36 1.93
N CYS A 470 19.53 2.82 2.25
CA CYS A 470 20.55 3.55 3.02
C CYS A 470 21.11 4.79 2.30
N LEU A 471 21.09 4.82 0.95
CA LEU A 471 21.54 5.98 0.15
C LEU A 471 20.70 7.21 0.48
N THR A 472 19.39 7.01 0.61
CA THR A 472 18.44 8.08 0.94
C THR A 472 18.45 8.47 2.40
N ARG A 473 18.95 7.63 3.30
CA ARG A 473 19.10 8.00 4.72
C ARG A 473 20.38 8.78 4.99
N ALA A 474 21.43 8.57 4.20
CA ALA A 474 22.74 9.14 4.44
C ALA A 474 22.76 10.68 4.60
N PRO A 475 22.04 11.50 3.80
CA PRO A 475 22.00 12.95 3.98
C PRO A 475 21.39 13.42 5.32
N LEU A 476 20.43 12.65 5.86
CA LEU A 476 19.75 12.90 7.14
C LEU A 476 20.58 12.36 8.32
N TRP A 477 21.09 11.13 8.22
CA TRP A 477 21.91 10.50 9.26
C TRP A 477 23.18 11.29 9.58
N LYS A 478 23.77 11.97 8.59
CA LYS A 478 24.93 12.87 8.80
C LYS A 478 24.70 13.95 9.87
N VAL A 479 23.45 14.27 10.18
CA VAL A 479 23.07 15.23 11.22
C VAL A 479 22.12 14.65 12.26
N GLY A 480 22.05 13.32 12.38
CA GLY A 480 21.24 12.63 13.38
C GLY A 480 19.73 12.69 13.13
N LEU A 481 19.29 12.92 11.89
CA LEU A 481 17.87 12.87 11.51
C LEU A 481 17.55 11.55 10.79
N ASP A 482 16.30 11.13 10.80
CA ASP A 482 15.80 9.93 10.10
C ASP A 482 14.28 10.02 9.84
N TYR A 483 13.70 9.03 9.16
CA TYR A 483 12.26 8.86 8.94
C TYR A 483 11.80 7.41 9.15
N ARG A 484 10.59 7.24 9.66
CA ARG A 484 10.05 5.97 10.19
C ARG A 484 9.30 5.10 9.15
N HIS A 485 9.56 5.30 7.86
CA HIS A 485 8.99 4.49 6.77
C HIS A 485 10.07 4.06 5.77
N GLY A 486 9.71 3.17 4.83
CA GLY A 486 10.60 2.81 3.72
C GLY A 486 10.81 3.97 2.77
N THR A 487 11.89 3.95 2.00
CA THR A 487 12.16 4.95 0.96
C THR A 487 11.21 4.86 -0.24
N GLY A 488 10.63 3.69 -0.51
CA GLY A 488 9.62 3.56 -1.54
C GLY A 488 9.07 2.15 -1.70
N HIS A 489 8.03 2.03 -2.52
CA HIS A 489 7.31 0.80 -2.83
C HIS A 489 7.11 0.66 -4.34
N GLY A 490 6.81 -0.54 -4.82
CA GLY A 490 6.40 -0.70 -6.22
C GLY A 490 5.02 -0.07 -6.47
N VAL A 491 4.73 0.27 -7.73
CA VAL A 491 3.44 0.84 -8.18
C VAL A 491 2.83 -0.02 -9.28
N GLY A 492 1.55 -0.34 -9.15
CA GLY A 492 0.79 -1.15 -10.11
C GLY A 492 0.35 -0.41 -11.37
N SER A 493 0.01 -1.15 -12.42
CA SER A 493 -0.57 -0.60 -13.66
C SER A 493 -2.10 -0.60 -13.59
N PHE A 494 -2.68 0.56 -13.25
CA PHE A 494 -4.10 0.70 -12.90
C PHE A 494 -4.51 -0.39 -11.88
N LEU A 495 -3.74 -0.51 -10.81
CA LEU A 495 -3.84 -1.51 -9.75
C LEU A 495 -3.47 -0.84 -8.42
N ASN A 496 -3.09 -1.62 -7.41
CA ASN A 496 -2.69 -1.07 -6.11
C ASN A 496 -1.53 -0.08 -6.28
N VAL A 497 -1.62 1.06 -5.59
CA VAL A 497 -0.53 2.04 -5.53
C VAL A 497 0.67 1.47 -4.79
N HIS A 498 0.43 0.68 -3.74
CA HIS A 498 1.43 -0.15 -3.07
C HIS A 498 1.43 -1.55 -3.67
N GLU A 499 2.35 -1.79 -4.60
CA GLU A 499 2.49 -3.07 -5.31
C GLU A 499 3.84 -3.72 -5.01
N GLY A 500 3.80 -4.93 -4.45
CA GLY A 500 4.97 -5.81 -4.37
C GLY A 500 5.20 -6.64 -5.64
N PRO A 501 6.31 -7.41 -5.69
CA PRO A 501 7.15 -7.75 -4.55
C PRO A 501 8.37 -6.83 -4.37
N GLN A 502 8.68 -5.96 -5.35
CA GLN A 502 9.75 -4.97 -5.25
C GLN A 502 9.39 -3.84 -4.27
N SER A 503 10.37 -3.41 -3.49
CA SER A 503 10.26 -2.25 -2.60
C SER A 503 11.66 -1.74 -2.25
N ILE A 504 11.78 -0.47 -1.86
CA ILE A 504 13.01 0.14 -1.37
C ILE A 504 12.79 0.48 0.11
N SER A 505 13.28 -0.39 0.99
CA SER A 505 12.99 -0.27 2.42
C SER A 505 14.08 -0.90 3.26
N PHE A 506 14.32 -0.35 4.45
CA PHE A 506 15.12 -0.96 5.52
C PHE A 506 14.58 -2.31 6.03
N ARG A 507 13.33 -2.66 5.68
CA ARG A 507 12.68 -3.89 6.15
C ARG A 507 13.31 -5.13 5.47
N PRO A 508 13.54 -6.24 6.21
CA PRO A 508 14.19 -7.43 5.65
C PRO A 508 13.54 -8.01 4.39
N SER A 509 12.22 -7.88 4.23
CA SER A 509 11.51 -8.34 3.03
C SER A 509 12.00 -7.69 1.73
N ALA A 510 12.52 -6.46 1.80
CA ALA A 510 13.08 -5.77 0.64
C ALA A 510 14.42 -6.37 0.16
N SER A 511 15.00 -7.34 0.90
CA SER A 511 16.18 -8.09 0.48
C SER A 511 15.86 -9.31 -0.40
N GLU A 512 14.60 -9.76 -0.41
CA GLU A 512 14.21 -11.01 -1.08
C GLU A 512 14.07 -10.86 -2.60
N VAL A 513 13.98 -9.62 -3.10
CA VAL A 513 13.65 -9.30 -4.49
C VAL A 513 14.68 -8.33 -5.03
N ALA A 514 15.35 -8.73 -6.13
CA ALA A 514 16.21 -7.83 -6.88
C ALA A 514 15.37 -6.85 -7.71
N LEU A 515 15.86 -5.62 -7.82
CA LEU A 515 15.29 -4.62 -8.71
C LEU A 515 15.67 -4.91 -10.16
N GLU A 516 14.68 -4.94 -11.04
CA GLU A 516 14.84 -5.30 -12.46
C GLU A 516 14.22 -4.21 -13.37
N PRO A 517 14.72 -4.06 -14.61
CA PRO A 517 14.16 -3.12 -15.58
C PRO A 517 12.65 -3.30 -15.78
N ASN A 518 11.98 -2.18 -16.06
CA ASN A 518 10.53 -2.05 -16.19
C ASN A 518 9.72 -2.25 -14.88
N MET A 519 10.37 -2.37 -13.74
CA MET A 519 9.69 -2.12 -12.46
C MET A 519 9.43 -0.62 -12.29
N LEU A 520 8.28 -0.30 -11.73
CA LEU A 520 7.96 1.03 -11.20
C LEU A 520 8.14 0.99 -9.68
N VAL A 521 8.77 2.01 -9.12
CA VAL A 521 8.96 2.23 -7.67
C VAL A 521 8.81 3.70 -7.31
N THR A 522 8.34 4.03 -6.11
CA THR A 522 8.43 5.38 -5.57
C THR A 522 9.85 5.65 -5.02
N ASP A 523 10.22 6.93 -4.98
CA ASP A 523 11.34 7.48 -4.23
C ASP A 523 10.82 8.65 -3.39
N GLU A 524 10.50 8.36 -2.13
CA GLU A 524 9.71 9.20 -1.23
C GLU A 524 10.38 9.48 0.14
N PRO A 525 11.68 9.86 0.23
CA PRO A 525 12.28 10.17 1.52
C PRO A 525 11.53 11.30 2.23
N GLY A 526 11.63 11.30 3.56
CA GLY A 526 10.94 12.30 4.38
C GLY A 526 11.70 12.69 5.64
N TYR A 527 11.14 13.65 6.36
CA TYR A 527 11.52 14.02 7.72
C TYR A 527 10.32 14.65 8.42
N TYR A 528 10.08 14.26 9.67
CA TYR A 528 8.90 14.66 10.44
C TYR A 528 9.33 15.18 11.82
N GLU A 529 9.13 16.47 12.05
CA GLU A 529 9.42 17.15 13.31
C GLU A 529 8.12 17.24 14.12
N ASP A 530 7.97 16.33 15.08
CA ASP A 530 6.75 16.17 15.87
C ASP A 530 6.26 17.51 16.45
N GLY A 531 4.99 17.83 16.20
CA GLY A 531 4.37 19.07 16.68
C GLY A 531 4.72 20.34 15.88
N ALA A 532 5.59 20.27 14.87
CA ALA A 532 6.04 21.43 14.10
C ALA A 532 5.70 21.35 12.61
N PHE A 533 6.36 20.47 11.85
CA PHE A 533 6.18 20.32 10.41
C PHE A 533 6.64 18.93 9.94
N GLY A 534 6.28 18.54 8.72
CA GLY A 534 6.85 17.38 8.06
C GLY A 534 7.09 17.66 6.59
N ILE A 535 8.05 16.93 6.03
CA ILE A 535 8.50 17.04 4.66
C ILE A 535 8.55 15.65 4.07
N ARG A 536 8.01 15.51 2.87
CA ARG A 536 8.23 14.37 1.98
C ARG A 536 8.33 14.89 0.55
N ILE A 537 9.21 14.28 -0.22
CA ILE A 537 9.42 14.57 -1.64
C ILE A 537 9.37 13.24 -2.35
N GLU A 538 8.42 13.08 -3.26
CA GLU A 538 8.14 11.79 -3.86
C GLU A 538 7.96 11.86 -5.37
N ASN A 539 8.63 10.95 -6.07
CA ASN A 539 8.39 10.67 -7.48
C ASN A 539 8.22 9.16 -7.67
N VAL A 540 7.46 8.78 -8.69
CA VAL A 540 7.56 7.45 -9.30
C VAL A 540 8.73 7.41 -10.29
N LEU A 541 9.55 6.37 -10.16
CA LEU A 541 10.71 6.05 -10.96
C LEU A 541 10.49 4.73 -11.72
N LEU A 542 10.98 4.68 -12.96
CA LEU A 542 11.04 3.50 -13.81
C LEU A 542 12.47 2.96 -13.85
N ILE A 543 12.65 1.68 -13.54
CA ILE A 543 13.98 1.06 -13.58
C ILE A 543 14.39 0.77 -15.02
N LYS A 544 15.60 1.16 -15.39
CA LYS A 544 16.17 1.02 -16.74
C LYS A 544 17.56 0.41 -16.71
N SER A 545 17.94 -0.26 -17.80
CA SER A 545 19.34 -0.58 -18.08
C SER A 545 20.13 0.71 -18.36
N VAL A 546 21.33 0.79 -17.80
CA VAL A 546 22.24 1.94 -17.96
C VAL A 546 23.57 1.44 -18.50
N GLU A 547 24.07 2.11 -19.54
CA GLU A 547 25.42 1.89 -20.05
C GLU A 547 26.43 2.62 -19.16
N THR A 548 27.37 1.87 -18.59
CA THR A 548 28.43 2.40 -17.72
C THR A 548 29.77 2.37 -18.45
N PRO A 549 30.72 3.28 -18.13
CA PRO A 549 32.06 3.29 -18.75
C PRO A 549 32.84 1.99 -18.58
N ASN A 550 32.50 1.19 -17.56
CA ASN A 550 33.11 -0.10 -17.27
C ASN A 550 32.02 -1.12 -16.91
N GLN A 551 32.26 -2.41 -17.16
CA GLN A 551 31.37 -3.52 -16.80
C GLN A 551 32.10 -4.53 -15.91
N PHE A 552 32.11 -4.30 -14.60
CA PHE A 552 32.80 -5.18 -13.65
C PHE A 552 32.17 -6.58 -13.63
N GLY A 553 32.96 -7.60 -13.95
CA GLY A 553 32.49 -8.99 -14.02
C GLY A 553 31.48 -9.27 -15.14
N GLY A 554 31.38 -8.40 -16.15
CA GLY A 554 30.44 -8.54 -17.27
C GLY A 554 28.97 -8.42 -16.86
N LYS A 555 28.68 -7.85 -15.68
CA LYS A 555 27.32 -7.65 -15.20
C LYS A 555 26.73 -6.34 -15.74
N PRO A 556 25.46 -6.33 -16.18
CA PRO A 556 24.79 -5.10 -16.54
C PRO A 556 24.51 -4.25 -15.30
N TYR A 557 24.38 -2.95 -15.52
CA TYR A 557 23.99 -1.96 -14.52
C TYR A 557 22.61 -1.40 -14.83
N TYR A 558 21.91 -1.02 -13.77
CA TYR A 558 20.58 -0.42 -13.79
C TYR A 558 20.62 0.95 -13.13
N GLY A 559 19.61 1.75 -13.42
CA GLY A 559 19.35 3.05 -12.81
C GLY A 559 17.89 3.42 -13.02
N PHE A 560 17.56 4.69 -12.84
CA PHE A 560 16.18 5.17 -12.84
C PHE A 560 15.90 6.19 -13.95
N GLU A 561 14.65 6.18 -14.41
CA GLU A 561 14.02 7.24 -15.20
C GLU A 561 12.83 7.77 -14.39
N HIS A 562 12.86 9.00 -13.90
CA HIS A 562 11.70 9.60 -13.25
C HIS A 562 10.58 9.86 -14.26
N ILE A 563 9.35 9.57 -13.84
CA ILE A 563 8.15 9.79 -14.66
C ILE A 563 7.18 10.82 -14.04
N THR A 564 7.48 11.30 -12.84
CA THR A 564 6.72 12.36 -12.16
C THR A 564 7.33 13.73 -12.45
N PHE A 565 6.54 14.67 -12.97
CA PHE A 565 7.01 15.97 -13.45
C PHE A 565 6.32 17.14 -12.73
N VAL A 566 6.60 17.29 -11.44
CA VAL A 566 6.06 18.38 -10.60
C VAL A 566 7.23 19.13 -9.94
N PRO A 567 7.37 20.45 -10.08
CA PRO A 567 8.56 21.17 -9.61
C PRO A 567 8.82 21.03 -8.10
N MET A 568 10.11 21.02 -7.72
CA MET A 568 10.55 21.17 -6.33
C MET A 568 10.34 22.61 -5.84
N GLU A 569 9.99 22.80 -4.56
CA GLU A 569 9.76 24.12 -3.97
C GLU A 569 11.07 24.88 -3.71
N SER A 570 11.42 25.80 -4.61
CA SER A 570 12.68 26.54 -4.54
C SER A 570 12.83 27.42 -3.30
N ARG A 571 11.74 27.88 -2.68
CA ARG A 571 11.80 28.67 -1.44
C ARG A 571 12.32 27.87 -0.24
N LEU A 572 12.12 26.56 -0.26
CA LEU A 572 12.56 25.64 0.81
C LEU A 572 13.99 25.11 0.60
N ILE A 573 14.66 25.47 -0.50
CA ILE A 573 16.00 24.98 -0.80
C ILE A 573 17.05 25.96 -0.24
N ASP A 574 17.93 25.45 0.63
CA ASP A 574 19.16 26.13 1.04
C ASP A 574 20.28 25.78 0.06
N LEU A 575 20.57 26.70 -0.87
CA LEU A 575 21.58 26.51 -1.92
C LEU A 575 22.99 26.26 -1.36
N ASN A 576 23.28 26.66 -0.12
CA ASN A 576 24.59 26.43 0.50
C ASN A 576 24.82 24.96 0.89
N LEU A 577 23.75 24.17 1.03
CA LEU A 577 23.84 22.75 1.35
C LEU A 577 23.96 21.85 0.11
N LEU A 578 23.77 22.42 -1.09
CA LEU A 578 23.79 21.70 -2.34
C LEU A 578 25.19 21.60 -2.94
N THR A 579 25.53 20.43 -3.46
CA THR A 579 26.63 20.29 -4.41
C THR A 579 26.25 20.89 -5.76
N ASP A 580 27.24 21.13 -6.63
CA ASP A 580 26.97 21.65 -7.97
C ASP A 580 26.24 20.63 -8.85
N GLU A 581 26.48 19.33 -8.62
CA GLU A 581 25.77 18.23 -9.30
C GLU A 581 24.29 18.21 -8.89
N GLU A 582 23.97 18.36 -7.60
CA GLU A 582 22.60 18.42 -7.11
C GLU A 582 21.86 19.65 -7.63
N LEU A 583 22.53 20.82 -7.66
CA LEU A 583 21.96 22.04 -8.25
C LEU A 583 21.68 21.86 -9.75
N THR A 584 22.61 21.22 -10.47
CA THR A 584 22.44 20.91 -11.89
C THR A 584 21.28 19.94 -12.12
N TRP A 585 21.12 18.94 -11.25
CA TRP A 585 19.99 18.01 -11.30
C TRP A 585 18.67 18.75 -11.12
N ILE A 586 18.55 19.64 -10.12
CA ILE A 586 17.31 20.41 -9.86
C ILE A 586 16.94 21.25 -11.07
N ASN A 587 17.89 21.98 -11.64
CA ASN A 587 17.65 22.83 -12.81
C ASN A 587 17.20 22.01 -14.04
N ARG A 588 17.82 20.84 -14.27
CA ARG A 588 17.42 19.92 -15.34
C ARG A 588 16.02 19.36 -15.09
N TYR A 589 15.73 18.91 -13.87
CA TYR A 589 14.42 18.39 -13.50
C TYR A 589 13.32 19.43 -13.67
N HIS A 590 13.58 20.69 -13.29
CA HIS A 590 12.68 21.82 -13.51
C HIS A 590 12.46 22.12 -15.01
N GLU A 591 13.51 22.09 -15.83
CA GLU A 591 13.39 22.24 -17.29
C GLU A 591 12.54 21.10 -17.91
N GLU A 592 12.71 19.88 -17.42
CA GLU A 592 11.86 18.75 -17.83
C GLU A 592 10.40 18.94 -17.40
N CYS A 593 10.14 19.41 -16.17
CA CYS A 593 8.79 19.74 -15.72
C CYS A 593 8.13 20.80 -16.64
N TRP A 594 8.88 21.85 -16.98
CA TRP A 594 8.42 22.88 -17.90
C TRP A 594 8.10 22.31 -19.28
N SER A 595 9.07 21.67 -19.92
CA SER A 595 8.96 21.21 -21.30
C SER A 595 7.91 20.12 -21.50
N LYS A 596 7.79 19.19 -20.54
CA LYS A 596 6.87 18.05 -20.62
C LYS A 596 5.44 18.41 -20.23
N VAL A 597 5.23 19.30 -19.26
CA VAL A 597 3.88 19.57 -18.71
C VAL A 597 3.23 20.85 -19.23
N SER A 598 4.01 21.88 -19.57
CA SER A 598 3.44 23.14 -20.10
C SER A 598 2.50 22.97 -21.30
N PRO A 599 2.70 22.00 -22.24
CA PRO A 599 1.75 21.78 -23.35
C PRO A 599 0.36 21.30 -22.90
N TYR A 600 0.24 20.77 -21.68
CA TYR A 600 -1.01 20.22 -21.13
C TYR A 600 -1.76 21.23 -20.24
N LEU A 601 -1.16 22.39 -19.97
CA LEU A 601 -1.77 23.44 -19.15
C LEU A 601 -2.61 24.38 -20.00
N LYS A 602 -3.94 24.30 -19.85
CA LYS A 602 -4.89 25.22 -20.48
C LYS A 602 -5.14 26.48 -19.66
N ASP A 603 -4.90 26.42 -18.35
CA ASP A 603 -5.10 27.54 -17.44
C ASP A 603 -3.89 28.48 -17.45
N GLU A 604 -4.12 29.76 -17.73
CA GLU A 604 -3.05 30.75 -17.84
C GLU A 604 -2.31 30.98 -16.51
N LYS A 605 -3.00 30.88 -15.36
CA LYS A 605 -2.37 31.03 -14.05
C LYS A 605 -1.46 29.84 -13.78
N ALA A 606 -1.90 28.63 -14.06
CA ALA A 606 -1.11 27.40 -13.95
C ALA A 606 0.13 27.44 -14.85
N PHE A 607 -0.03 27.87 -16.10
CA PHE A 607 1.08 28.00 -17.06
C PHE A 607 2.15 28.98 -16.55
N LYS A 608 1.74 30.19 -16.12
CA LYS A 608 2.65 31.20 -15.55
C LYS A 608 3.28 30.73 -14.25
N TRP A 609 2.52 30.06 -13.40
CA TRP A 609 3.02 29.48 -12.16
C TRP A 609 4.10 28.44 -12.42
N LEU A 610 3.88 27.53 -13.37
CA LEU A 610 4.90 26.55 -13.75
C LEU A 610 6.16 27.24 -14.25
N GLN A 611 6.01 28.23 -15.14
CA GLN A 611 7.13 28.99 -15.71
C GLN A 611 8.01 29.63 -14.62
N GLU A 612 7.39 30.19 -13.59
CA GLU A 612 8.11 30.80 -12.47
C GLU A 612 8.79 29.73 -11.59
N ARG A 613 8.07 28.65 -11.28
CA ARG A 613 8.55 27.59 -10.38
C ARG A 613 9.63 26.69 -10.98
N THR A 614 9.83 26.76 -12.29
CA THR A 614 10.88 26.01 -13.01
C THR A 614 12.04 26.89 -13.47
N ARG A 615 12.18 28.11 -12.93
CA ARG A 615 13.33 28.95 -13.25
C ARG A 615 14.62 28.34 -12.69
N PRO A 616 15.74 28.40 -13.43
CA PRO A 616 17.03 27.93 -12.93
C PRO A 616 17.44 28.63 -11.64
N LEU A 617 17.90 27.83 -10.68
CA LEU A 617 18.49 28.28 -9.43
C LEU A 617 19.99 28.51 -9.61
N ASN A 618 20.50 29.57 -9.00
CA ASN A 618 21.92 29.96 -9.03
C ASN A 618 22.37 30.32 -7.60
N LYS A 619 23.61 29.92 -7.24
CA LYS A 619 24.23 30.24 -5.94
C LYS A 619 24.64 31.69 -5.82
#